data_AF-A0A9D5NIT7-F1
#
_entry.id   AF-A0A9D5NIT7-F1
#
_cell.length_a   1.000
_cell.length_b   1.000
_cell.length_c   1.000
_cell.angle_alpha   90.00
_cell.angle_beta   90.00
_cell.angle_gamma   90.00
#
_symmetry.space_group_name_H-M   'P 1'
#
loop_
_entity.id
_entity.type
_entity.pdbx_description
1 polymer ?
#
loop_
_entity_poly.entity_id
_entity_poly.type
_entity_poly.pdbx_seq_one_letter_code
_entity_poly.pdbx_strand_id
1 'polypeptide(L)'
;MKKIIKVFFPSVIMLMLIFLWRDGKDILNGIYIAFPIIYIVLGIISSDIKSELLISLILISITFLIPINLMFNMGTCIELVIIYTILSCICYFIKRKIKK
;
A
#
# COMPACT_ATOMS: atom_id res chain seq x y z
N MET A 1 -6.97 -8.07 18.65
CA MET A 1 -6.58 -8.91 17.48
C MET A 1 -7.09 -8.35 16.15
N LYS A 2 -8.39 -8.04 15.99
CA LYS A 2 -8.95 -7.55 14.70
C LYS A 2 -8.29 -6.28 14.12
N LYS A 3 -7.81 -5.36 14.97
CA LYS A 3 -7.14 -4.11 14.53
C LYS A 3 -5.72 -4.35 14.00
N ILE A 4 -4.93 -5.16 14.71
CA ILE A 4 -3.55 -5.49 14.31
C ILE A 4 -3.56 -6.20 12.95
N ILE A 5 -4.45 -7.17 12.75
CA ILE A 5 -4.58 -7.88 11.48
C ILE A 5 -4.87 -6.90 10.33
N LYS A 6 -5.76 -5.93 10.52
CA LYS A 6 -6.07 -4.92 9.49
C LYS A 6 -4.87 -4.04 9.11
N VAL A 7 -3.95 -3.81 10.05
CA VAL A 7 -2.74 -3.01 9.82
C VAL A 7 -1.73 -3.78 8.99
N PHE A 8 -1.51 -5.07 9.27
CA PHE A 8 -0.50 -5.88 8.59
C PHE A 8 -0.99 -6.50 7.29
N PHE A 9 -2.28 -6.81 7.18
CA PHE A 9 -2.86 -7.54 6.05
C PHE A 9 -2.58 -6.92 4.68
N PRO A 10 -2.72 -5.59 4.47
CA PRO A 10 -2.40 -4.95 3.19
C PRO A 10 -0.93 -5.12 2.79
N SER A 11 -0.01 -5.03 3.75
CA SER A 11 1.42 -5.22 3.51
C SER A 11 1.73 -6.68 3.16
N VAL A 12 1.11 -7.65 3.84
CA VAL A 12 1.30 -9.08 3.53
C VAL A 12 0.81 -9.39 2.11
N ILE A 13 -0.36 -8.87 1.72
CA ILE A 13 -0.87 -9.03 0.35
C ILE A 13 0.10 -8.41 -0.66
N MET A 14 0.59 -7.20 -0.38
CA MET A 14 1.52 -6.52 -1.27
C MET A 14 2.80 -7.33 -1.48
N LEU A 15 3.37 -7.87 -0.40
CA LEU A 15 4.55 -8.73 -0.47
C LEU A 15 4.26 -9.98 -1.34
N MET A 16 3.13 -10.65 -1.12
CA MET A 16 2.75 -11.82 -1.91
C MET A 16 2.62 -11.51 -3.40
N LEU A 17 2.01 -10.39 -3.75
CA LEU A 17 1.88 -9.95 -5.15
C LEU A 17 3.24 -9.66 -5.80
N ILE A 18 4.12 -8.98 -5.07
CA ILE A 18 5.49 -8.72 -5.53
C ILE A 18 6.22 -10.05 -5.81
N PHE A 19 6.11 -11.03 -4.92
CA PHE A 19 6.71 -12.35 -5.13
C PHE A 19 6.12 -13.09 -6.32
N LEU A 20 4.79 -13.03 -6.52
CA LEU A 20 4.12 -13.65 -7.66
C LEU A 20 4.55 -13.05 -9.00
N TRP A 21 4.82 -11.74 -9.03
CA TRP A 21 5.24 -11.05 -10.26
C TRP A 21 6.74 -11.04 -10.49
N ARG A 22 7.54 -11.63 -9.60
CA ARG A 22 9.01 -11.66 -9.70
C ARG A 22 9.52 -12.16 -11.04
N ASP A 23 8.91 -13.20 -11.57
CA ASP A 23 9.38 -13.88 -12.79
C ASP A 23 8.64 -13.41 -14.06
N GLY A 24 7.72 -12.43 -13.94
CA GLY A 24 6.83 -11.99 -15.01
C GLY A 24 6.98 -10.50 -15.37
N LYS A 25 6.54 -10.13 -16.58
CA LYS A 25 6.43 -8.71 -17.01
C LYS A 25 5.30 -7.95 -16.32
N ASP A 26 4.51 -8.63 -15.49
CA ASP A 26 3.32 -8.09 -14.84
C ASP A 26 3.60 -7.11 -13.71
N ILE A 27 4.86 -6.88 -13.34
CA ILE A 27 5.21 -5.90 -12.32
C ILE A 27 4.71 -4.49 -12.66
N LEU A 28 4.64 -4.12 -13.94
CA LEU A 28 4.03 -2.85 -14.37
C LEU A 28 2.53 -2.82 -14.03
N ASN A 29 1.80 -3.91 -14.25
CA ASN A 29 0.40 -4.02 -13.87
C ASN A 29 0.25 -3.91 -12.34
N GLY A 30 1.20 -4.50 -11.61
CA GLY A 30 1.29 -4.34 -10.16
C GLY A 30 1.42 -2.88 -9.74
N ILE A 31 2.38 -2.17 -10.36
CA ILE A 31 2.66 -0.76 -10.10
C ILE A 31 1.47 0.13 -10.43
N TYR A 32 0.89 0.02 -11.62
CA TYR A 32 -0.11 0.98 -12.07
C TYR A 32 -1.56 0.62 -11.68
N ILE A 33 -1.82 -0.60 -11.23
CA ILE A 33 -3.18 -1.05 -10.91
C ILE A 33 -3.25 -1.56 -9.47
N ALA A 34 -2.54 -2.65 -9.16
CA ALA A 34 -2.76 -3.36 -7.90
C ALA A 34 -2.31 -2.57 -6.68
N PHE A 35 -1.14 -1.95 -6.71
CA PHE A 35 -0.63 -1.18 -5.59
C PHE A 35 -1.49 0.06 -5.28
N PRO A 36 -1.88 0.90 -6.26
CA PRO A 36 -2.85 1.97 -6.01
C PRO A 36 -4.13 1.46 -5.35
N ILE A 37 -4.69 0.33 -5.81
CA ILE A 37 -5.89 -0.29 -5.23
C ILE A 37 -5.66 -0.67 -3.78
N ILE A 38 -4.52 -1.29 -3.44
CA ILE A 38 -4.22 -1.67 -2.05
C ILE A 38 -4.14 -0.42 -1.16
N TYR A 39 -3.52 0.66 -1.62
CA TYR A 39 -3.46 1.93 -0.88
C TYR A 39 -4.84 2.58 -0.71
N ILE A 40 -5.71 2.52 -1.73
CA ILE A 40 -7.12 2.96 -1.64
C ILE A 40 -7.86 2.15 -0.57
N VAL A 41 -7.79 0.81 -0.67
CA VAL A 41 -8.45 -0.09 0.27
C VAL A 41 -7.96 0.18 1.69
N LEU A 42 -6.65 0.37 1.88
CA LEU A 42 -6.05 0.73 3.16
C LEU A 42 -6.71 1.98 3.75
N GLY A 43 -6.81 3.05 2.95
CA GLY A 43 -7.44 4.31 3.38
C GLY A 43 -8.90 4.13 3.83
N ILE A 44 -9.66 3.28 3.13
CA ILE A 44 -11.08 3.01 3.42
C ILE A 44 -11.25 2.18 4.70
N ILE A 45 -10.44 1.12 4.86
CA ILE A 45 -10.58 0.17 5.99
C ILE A 45 -10.01 0.72 7.29
N SER A 46 -9.06 1.65 7.24
CA SER A 46 -8.47 2.27 8.43
C SER A 46 -9.51 3.04 9.23
N SER A 47 -9.53 2.80 10.54
CA SER A 47 -10.46 3.45 11.46
C SER A 47 -9.85 4.68 12.14
N ASP A 48 -8.55 4.64 12.43
CA ASP A 48 -7.81 5.70 13.12
C ASP A 48 -6.58 6.16 12.31
N ILE A 49 -6.42 7.49 12.16
CA ILE A 49 -5.34 8.05 11.33
C ILE A 49 -3.95 7.84 11.93
N LYS A 50 -3.82 7.99 13.27
CA LYS A 50 -2.52 7.99 13.95
C LYS A 50 -1.97 6.59 14.21
N SER A 51 -2.84 5.67 14.62
CA SER A 51 -2.44 4.32 15.05
C SER A 51 -2.58 3.28 13.95
N GLU A 52 -3.56 3.40 13.04
CA GLU A 52 -3.79 2.39 12.00
C GLU A 52 -3.25 2.86 10.64
N LEU A 53 -3.69 4.02 10.14
CA LEU A 53 -3.32 4.46 8.79
C LEU A 53 -1.82 4.73 8.67
N LEU A 54 -1.25 5.53 9.57
CA LEU A 54 0.19 5.87 9.55
C LEU A 54 1.09 4.64 9.64
N ILE A 55 0.83 3.74 10.60
CA ILE A 55 1.63 2.52 10.77
C ILE A 55 1.54 1.64 9.53
N SER A 56 0.32 1.46 9.00
CA SER A 56 0.12 0.65 7.80
C SER A 56 0.79 1.26 6.56
N LEU A 57 0.76 2.59 6.41
CA LEU A 57 1.40 3.31 5.33
C LEU A 57 2.93 3.16 5.37
N ILE A 58 3.53 3.22 6.56
CA ILE A 58 4.97 2.98 6.72
C ILE A 58 5.30 1.55 6.33
N LEU A 59 4.57 0.57 6.89
CA LEU A 59 4.78 -0.84 6.61
C LEU A 59 4.64 -1.19 5.12
N ILE A 60 3.57 -0.73 4.49
CA ILE A 60 3.31 -1.01 3.07
C ILE A 60 4.33 -0.31 2.16
N SER A 61 4.77 0.90 2.51
CA SER A 61 5.81 1.63 1.74
C SER A 61 7.17 0.93 1.80
N ILE A 62 7.55 0.43 2.98
CA ILE A 62 8.77 -0.39 3.14
C ILE A 62 8.65 -1.69 2.34
N THR A 63 7.47 -2.33 2.43
CA THR A 63 7.18 -3.59 1.72
C THR A 63 7.16 -3.42 0.21
N PHE A 64 6.88 -2.23 -0.29
CA PHE A 64 6.98 -1.90 -1.71
C PHE A 64 8.42 -1.58 -2.12
N LEU A 65 9.07 -0.63 -1.44
CA LEU A 65 10.36 -0.09 -1.86
C LEU A 65 11.48 -1.14 -1.80
N ILE A 66 11.57 -1.91 -0.71
CA ILE A 66 12.69 -2.84 -0.53
C ILE A 66 12.68 -3.93 -1.61
N PRO A 67 11.58 -4.71 -1.79
CA PRO A 67 11.57 -5.77 -2.77
C PRO A 67 11.64 -5.25 -4.20
N ILE A 68 11.01 -4.11 -4.52
CA ILE A 68 11.01 -3.60 -5.90
C ILE A 68 12.41 -3.14 -6.32
N ASN A 69 13.11 -2.42 -5.45
CA ASN A 69 14.48 -2.02 -5.74
C ASN A 69 15.42 -3.23 -5.86
N LEU A 70 15.29 -4.22 -4.96
CA LEU A 70 16.20 -5.37 -4.92
C LEU A 70 15.90 -6.44 -5.98
N MET A 71 14.62 -6.71 -6.28
CA MET A 71 14.22 -7.80 -7.17
C MET A 71 14.05 -7.34 -8.62
N PHE A 72 13.61 -6.11 -8.85
CA PHE A 72 13.26 -5.63 -10.19
C PHE A 72 14.20 -4.55 -10.73
N ASN A 73 15.19 -4.09 -9.94
CA ASN A 73 16.18 -3.08 -10.33
C ASN A 73 15.56 -1.81 -10.98
N MET A 74 14.36 -1.42 -10.56
CA MET A 74 13.61 -0.30 -11.16
C MET A 74 14.08 1.10 -10.70
N GLY A 75 15.22 1.21 -10.00
CA GLY A 75 15.67 2.47 -9.42
C GLY A 75 14.74 2.95 -8.30
N THR A 76 14.73 4.26 -8.01
CA THR A 76 13.96 4.81 -6.88
C THR A 76 12.48 4.99 -7.21
N CYS A 77 11.62 4.08 -6.76
CA CYS A 77 10.16 4.19 -6.90
C CYS A 77 9.50 5.10 -5.85
N ILE A 78 10.24 6.03 -5.25
CA ILE A 78 9.80 6.88 -4.14
C ILE A 78 8.64 7.79 -4.56
N GLU A 79 8.69 8.33 -5.78
CA GLU A 79 7.63 9.19 -6.32
C GLU A 79 6.27 8.48 -6.34
N LEU A 80 6.26 7.21 -6.75
CA LEU A 80 5.05 6.37 -6.77
C LEU A 80 4.49 6.16 -5.36
N VAL A 81 5.37 5.89 -4.39
CA VAL A 81 4.97 5.75 -2.98
C VAL A 81 4.32 7.02 -2.45
N ILE A 82 4.87 8.19 -2.78
CA ILE A 82 4.31 9.48 -2.37
C ILE A 82 2.89 9.63 -2.94
N ILE A 83 2.71 9.35 -4.24
CA ILE A 83 1.40 9.42 -4.90
C ILE A 83 0.40 8.47 -4.24
N TYR A 84 0.77 7.20 -4.00
CA TYR A 84 -0.13 6.22 -3.39
C TYR A 84 -0.45 6.55 -1.92
N THR A 85 0.51 7.12 -1.20
CA THR A 85 0.30 7.58 0.18
C THR A 85 -0.72 8.71 0.24
N ILE A 86 -0.59 9.70 -0.67
CA ILE A 86 -1.57 10.78 -0.80
C ILE A 86 -2.95 10.22 -1.14
N LEU A 87 -3.02 9.27 -2.08
CA LEU A 87 -4.26 8.61 -2.48
C LEU A 87 -4.95 7.92 -1.30
N SER A 88 -4.20 7.16 -0.50
CA SER A 88 -4.70 6.51 0.70
C SER A 88 -5.23 7.50 1.74
N CYS A 89 -4.51 8.60 1.97
CA CYS A 89 -4.95 9.69 2.84
C CYS A 89 -6.26 10.33 2.35
N ILE A 90 -6.36 10.64 1.05
CA ILE A 90 -7.57 11.20 0.45
C ILE A 90 -8.77 10.26 0.67
N CYS A 91 -8.60 8.96 0.36
CA CYS A 91 -9.65 7.96 0.58
C CYS A 91 -10.09 7.88 2.04
N TYR A 92 -9.16 7.95 2.99
CA TYR A 92 -9.46 7.97 4.41
C TYR A 92 -10.31 9.20 4.79
N PHE A 93 -9.94 10.40 4.33
CA PHE A 93 -10.68 11.63 4.64
C PHE A 93 -12.07 11.63 4.01
N ILE A 94 -12.22 11.16 2.77
CA ILE A 94 -13.53 11.01 2.11
C ILE A 94 -14.42 10.06 2.91
N LYS A 95 -13.91 8.87 3.25
CA LYS A 95 -14.63 7.89 4.07
C LYS A 95 -15.05 8.48 5.42
N ARG A 96 -14.20 9.31 6.04
CA ARG A 96 -14.53 9.96 7.32
C ARG A 96 -15.61 11.03 7.17
N LYS A 97 -15.63 11.77 6.04
CA LYS A 97 -16.70 12.74 5.74
C LYS A 97 -18.06 12.05 5.53
N ILE A 98 -18.09 10.89 4.86
CA ILE A 98 -19.33 10.15 4.58
C ILE A 98 -19.94 9.52 5.85
N LYS A 99 -19.09 9.11 6.81
CA LYS A 99 -19.55 8.50 8.09
C LYS A 99 -19.93 9.51 9.18
N LYS A 100 -19.67 10.79 8.97
CA LYS A 100 -20.05 11.88 9.88
C LYS A 100 -21.39 12.44 9.46
#